data_AF-F8MMT2-F1
#
_entry.id   AF-F8MMT2-F1
#
_cell.length_a   1.000
_cell.length_b   1.000
_cell.length_c   1.000
_cell.angle_alpha   90.00
_cell.angle_beta   90.00
_cell.angle_gamma   90.00
#
_symmetry.space_group_name_H-M   'P 1'
#
loop_
_entity.id
_entity.type
_entity.pdbx_description
1 polymer ?
#
loop_
_entity_poly.entity_id
_entity_poly.type
_entity_poly.pdbx_seq_one_letter_code
_entity_poly.pdbx_strand_id
1 'polypeptide(L)'
;MPGGALHYPLWAPYELYGRVDYVYGWKAWNERNGFTAAQGMMNALETVMYLVYVWGVLGGGNGKGEGRRGATVLLVGFSAAVMTLSKTVLYWLNEYYSGFDNIGHNSTFDLILLWVIPNGAWLVFPSVMIYTLGSEIIDGLAGPLTTVDRSTKVE
;
A
#
# COMPACT_ATOMS: atom_id res chain seq x y z
N MET A 1 -7.52 11.27 -19.48
CA MET A 1 -7.72 10.13 -20.41
C MET A 1 -7.44 10.58 -21.83
N PRO A 2 -7.13 9.65 -22.76
CA PRO A 2 -6.94 9.95 -24.18
C PRO A 2 -8.01 10.90 -24.72
N GLY A 3 -7.59 11.92 -25.47
CA GLY A 3 -8.45 12.99 -25.99
C GLY A 3 -8.61 14.23 -25.09
N GLY A 4 -8.11 14.20 -23.85
CA GLY A 4 -8.10 15.38 -22.97
C GLY A 4 -6.86 16.27 -23.13
N ALA A 5 -7.00 17.58 -22.89
CA ALA A 5 -5.91 18.56 -23.01
C ALA A 5 -4.71 18.29 -22.08
N LEU A 6 -4.94 17.63 -20.94
CA LEU A 6 -3.87 17.23 -20.02
C LEU A 6 -3.27 15.86 -20.35
N HIS A 7 -3.91 15.07 -21.22
CA HIS A 7 -3.44 13.73 -21.56
C HIS A 7 -2.04 13.77 -22.16
N TYR A 8 -1.84 14.64 -23.15
CA TYR A 8 -0.52 14.90 -23.70
C TYR A 8 -0.02 16.26 -23.21
N PRO A 9 1.22 16.36 -22.69
CA PRO A 9 2.23 15.31 -22.57
C PRO A 9 2.22 14.55 -21.23
N LEU A 10 1.51 15.06 -20.21
CA LEU A 10 1.71 14.66 -18.80
C LEU A 10 1.22 13.25 -18.48
N TRP A 11 0.08 12.84 -19.02
CA TRP A 11 -0.59 11.60 -18.66
C TRP A 11 -0.57 10.56 -19.79
N ALA A 12 0.26 10.75 -20.81
CA ALA A 12 0.36 9.85 -21.96
C ALA A 12 0.71 8.39 -21.57
N PRO A 13 1.58 8.12 -20.58
CA PRO A 13 1.83 6.75 -20.12
C PRO A 13 0.61 6.07 -19.49
N TYR A 14 -0.35 6.83 -18.96
CA TYR A 14 -1.56 6.28 -18.33
C TYR A 14 -2.56 5.71 -19.34
N GLU A 15 -2.38 5.98 -20.63
CA GLU A 15 -3.12 5.28 -21.68
C GLU A 15 -2.84 3.77 -21.67
N LEU A 16 -1.61 3.36 -21.37
CA LEU A 16 -1.30 1.93 -21.25
C LEU A 16 -2.04 1.32 -20.06
N TYR A 17 -2.02 1.98 -18.90
CA TYR A 17 -2.73 1.52 -17.71
C TYR A 17 -4.24 1.40 -17.94
N GLY A 18 -4.87 2.40 -18.56
CA GLY A 18 -6.31 2.34 -18.87
C GLY A 18 -6.69 1.32 -19.95
N ARG A 19 -5.73 0.82 -20.73
CA ARG A 19 -5.93 -0.30 -21.68
C ARG A 19 -5.75 -1.66 -21.03
N VAL A 20 -4.84 -1.77 -20.08
CA VAL A 20 -4.60 -3.01 -19.32
C VAL A 20 -5.70 -3.19 -18.27
N ASP A 21 -6.06 -2.14 -17.56
CA ASP A 21 -7.08 -2.20 -16.53
C ASP A 21 -8.14 -1.11 -16.74
N TYR A 22 -9.34 -1.57 -17.07
CA TYR A 22 -10.48 -0.71 -17.35
C TYR A 22 -11.01 0.04 -16.14
N VAL A 23 -10.57 -0.29 -14.92
CA VAL A 23 -10.86 0.47 -13.69
C VAL A 23 -10.30 1.90 -13.78
N TYR A 24 -9.25 2.10 -14.59
CA TYR A 24 -8.65 3.41 -14.86
C TYR A 24 -9.13 4.03 -16.19
N GLY A 25 -10.01 3.36 -16.92
CA GLY A 25 -10.43 3.70 -18.27
C GLY A 25 -11.83 4.30 -18.37
N TRP A 26 -12.25 4.55 -19.62
CA TRP A 26 -13.56 5.11 -19.93
C TRP A 26 -14.73 4.22 -19.46
N LYS A 27 -14.52 2.90 -19.37
CA LYS A 27 -15.53 1.95 -18.86
C LYS A 27 -15.98 2.33 -17.45
N ALA A 28 -15.04 2.38 -16.50
CA ALA A 28 -15.33 2.74 -15.11
C ALA A 28 -15.92 4.14 -14.97
N TRP A 29 -15.48 5.10 -15.80
CA TRP A 29 -16.07 6.45 -15.83
C TRP A 29 -17.54 6.45 -16.27
N ASN A 30 -17.84 5.78 -17.38
CA ASN A 30 -19.19 5.73 -17.96
C ASN A 30 -20.17 4.96 -17.07
N GLU A 31 -19.69 3.91 -16.40
CA GLU A 31 -20.46 3.10 -15.45
C GLU A 31 -20.64 3.80 -14.09
N ARG A 32 -20.01 4.97 -13.87
CA ARG A 32 -19.98 5.68 -12.58
C ARG A 32 -19.46 4.78 -11.45
N ASN A 33 -18.47 3.95 -11.76
CA ASN A 33 -17.85 3.07 -10.79
C ASN A 33 -17.01 3.90 -9.79
N GLY A 34 -17.44 3.91 -8.52
CA GLY A 34 -16.78 4.69 -7.47
C GLY A 34 -15.48 4.09 -6.93
N PHE A 35 -15.14 2.85 -7.31
CA PHE A 35 -14.02 2.11 -6.72
C PHE A 35 -12.69 2.84 -6.91
N THR A 36 -12.34 3.24 -8.14
CA THR A 36 -11.07 3.92 -8.45
C THR A 36 -10.95 5.27 -7.73
N ALA A 37 -12.04 6.03 -7.65
CA ALA A 37 -12.05 7.32 -6.95
C ALA A 37 -11.86 7.14 -5.44
N ALA A 38 -12.51 6.12 -4.84
CA ALA A 38 -12.34 5.78 -3.43
C ALA A 38 -10.90 5.34 -3.12
N GLN A 39 -10.30 4.49 -3.97
CA GLN A 39 -8.88 4.13 -3.88
C GLN A 39 -7.99 5.38 -3.94
N GLY A 40 -8.28 6.31 -4.86
CA GLY A 40 -7.57 7.58 -4.99
C GLY A 40 -7.62 8.46 -3.73
N MET A 41 -8.80 8.62 -3.11
CA MET A 41 -8.93 9.35 -1.85
C MET A 41 -8.09 8.72 -0.74
N MET A 42 -8.14 7.40 -0.64
CA MET A 42 -7.33 6.70 0.35
C MET A 42 -5.82 6.77 0.06
N ASN A 43 -5.40 6.85 -1.20
CA ASN A 43 -3.99 7.10 -1.55
C ASN A 43 -3.54 8.49 -1.09
N ALA A 44 -4.42 9.50 -1.14
CA ALA A 44 -4.11 10.83 -0.61
C ALA A 44 -3.89 10.80 0.91
N LEU A 45 -4.77 10.11 1.66
CA LEU A 45 -4.63 9.94 3.11
C LEU A 45 -3.36 9.17 3.47
N GLU A 46 -3.11 8.07 2.78
CA GLU A 46 -1.89 7.27 2.93
C GLU A 46 -0.62 8.10 2.66
N THR A 47 -0.63 8.93 1.60
CA THR A 47 0.50 9.81 1.28
C THR A 47 0.78 10.78 2.43
N VAL A 48 -0.26 11.37 3.03
CA VAL A 48 -0.10 12.23 4.21
C VAL A 48 0.51 11.46 5.38
N MET A 49 0.05 10.23 5.63
CA MET A 49 0.60 9.39 6.71
C MET A 49 2.07 9.05 6.47
N TYR A 50 2.46 8.69 5.25
CA TYR A 50 3.86 8.41 4.91
C TYR A 50 4.72 9.67 4.99
N LEU A 51 4.22 10.84 4.61
CA LEU A 51 4.94 12.11 4.80
C LEU A 51 5.18 12.40 6.29
N VAL A 52 4.19 12.17 7.15
CA VAL A 52 4.35 12.30 8.61
C VAL A 52 5.36 11.29 9.15
N TYR A 53 5.29 10.03 8.68
CA TYR A 53 6.26 8.99 9.05
C TYR A 53 7.68 9.38 8.64
N VAL A 54 7.91 9.73 7.37
CA VAL A 54 9.22 10.11 6.84
C VAL A 54 9.74 11.38 7.52
N TRP A 55 8.91 12.40 7.71
CA TRP A 55 9.28 13.60 8.46
C TRP A 55 9.67 13.26 9.91
N GLY A 56 8.93 12.35 10.56
CA GLY A 56 9.25 11.87 11.90
C GLY A 56 10.56 11.10 11.97
N VAL A 57 10.90 10.34 10.93
CA VAL A 57 12.17 9.59 10.82
C VAL A 57 13.36 10.51 10.50
N LEU A 58 13.18 11.50 9.60
CA LEU A 58 14.27 12.37 9.10
C LEU A 58 14.48 13.65 9.94
N GLY A 59 13.45 14.15 10.63
CA GLY A 59 13.38 15.50 11.21
C GLY A 59 14.13 15.76 12.53
N GLY A 60 15.18 15.01 12.85
CA GLY A 60 16.22 15.44 13.80
C GLY A 60 16.00 15.10 15.28
N GLY A 61 17.02 14.43 15.83
CA GLY A 61 17.29 14.31 17.27
C GLY A 61 17.64 12.88 17.69
N ASN A 62 16.79 11.93 17.31
CA ASN A 62 16.98 10.49 17.49
C ASN A 62 16.11 9.79 16.42
N GLY A 63 16.69 9.27 15.34
CA GLY A 63 15.93 8.40 14.41
C GLY A 63 15.22 7.31 15.22
N LYS A 64 13.96 6.98 14.90
CA LYS A 64 13.12 6.09 15.74
C LYS A 64 13.19 6.44 17.25
N GLY A 65 13.23 7.72 17.58
CA GLY A 65 13.62 8.17 18.91
C GLY A 65 12.78 7.61 20.06
N GLU A 66 13.43 7.37 21.19
CA GLU A 66 12.81 6.74 22.35
C GLU A 66 11.58 7.52 22.89
N GLY A 67 10.68 6.79 23.55
CA GLY A 67 9.49 7.33 24.18
C GLY A 67 8.33 7.59 23.22
N ARG A 68 7.40 8.46 23.63
CA ARG A 68 6.10 8.66 22.97
C ARG A 68 6.22 9.07 21.50
N ARG A 69 7.25 9.85 21.16
CA ARG A 69 7.44 10.36 19.79
C ARG A 69 7.80 9.22 18.82
N GLY A 70 8.78 8.37 19.12
CA GLY A 70 9.11 7.23 18.25
C GLY A 70 7.97 6.22 18.18
N ALA A 71 7.32 5.94 19.30
CA ALA A 71 6.12 5.08 19.31
C ALA A 71 5.03 5.62 18.37
N THR A 72 4.82 6.94 18.33
CA THR A 72 3.87 7.58 17.43
C THR A 72 4.31 7.45 15.97
N VAL A 73 5.59 7.67 15.67
CA VAL A 73 6.14 7.53 14.31
C VAL A 73 5.98 6.10 13.81
N LEU A 74 6.36 5.10 14.61
CA LEU A 74 6.20 3.68 14.27
C LEU A 74 4.73 3.32 14.06
N LEU A 75 3.83 3.79 14.93
CA LEU A 75 2.40 3.52 14.82
C LEU A 75 1.80 4.13 13.53
N VAL A 76 2.20 5.36 13.17
CA VAL A 76 1.76 6.00 11.92
C VAL A 76 2.26 5.23 10.70
N GLY A 77 3.54 4.85 10.67
CA GLY A 77 4.11 4.07 9.57
C GLY A 77 3.46 2.68 9.44
N PHE A 78 3.23 2.00 10.57
CA PHE A 78 2.53 0.72 10.61
C PHE A 78 1.11 0.83 10.09
N SER A 79 0.36 1.84 10.55
CA SER A 79 -1.03 2.07 10.13
C SER A 79 -1.13 2.41 8.63
N ALA A 80 -0.16 3.18 8.10
CA ALA A 80 -0.08 3.46 6.68
C ALA A 80 0.16 2.18 5.87
N ALA A 81 1.09 1.34 6.30
CA ALA A 81 1.38 0.06 5.63
C ALA A 81 0.18 -0.90 5.66
N VAL A 82 -0.53 -1.01 6.79
CA VAL A 82 -1.80 -1.77 6.87
C VAL A 82 -2.83 -1.23 5.88
N MET A 83 -2.96 0.09 5.75
CA MET A 83 -3.87 0.72 4.79
C MET A 83 -3.48 0.40 3.34
N THR A 84 -2.19 0.46 3.00
CA THR A 84 -1.66 0.06 1.68
C THR A 84 -2.09 -1.38 1.37
N LEU A 85 -1.74 -2.31 2.27
CA LEU A 85 -2.00 -3.74 2.07
C LEU A 85 -3.49 -4.01 1.94
N SER A 86 -4.30 -3.43 2.83
CA SER A 86 -5.76 -3.64 2.84
C SER A 86 -6.42 -3.19 1.55
N LYS A 87 -6.00 -2.04 1.01
CA LYS A 87 -6.48 -1.55 -0.29
C LYS A 87 -6.08 -2.43 -1.44
N THR A 88 -4.81 -2.85 -1.49
CA THR A 88 -4.32 -3.71 -2.56
C THR A 88 -5.01 -5.07 -2.52
N VAL A 89 -5.20 -5.66 -1.33
CA VAL A 89 -6.00 -6.87 -1.18
C VAL A 89 -7.45 -6.65 -1.65
N LEU A 90 -8.09 -5.55 -1.24
CA LEU A 90 -9.45 -5.23 -1.67
C LEU A 90 -9.54 -5.07 -3.20
N TYR A 91 -8.54 -4.50 -3.85
CA TYR A 91 -8.48 -4.37 -5.30
C TYR A 91 -8.40 -5.72 -6.01
N TRP A 92 -7.56 -6.63 -5.54
CA TRP A 92 -7.49 -7.99 -6.10
C TRP A 92 -8.79 -8.77 -5.87
N LEU A 93 -9.38 -8.65 -4.67
CA LEU A 93 -10.65 -9.28 -4.36
C LEU A 93 -11.78 -8.71 -5.22
N ASN A 94 -11.80 -7.40 -5.44
CA ASN A 94 -12.79 -6.76 -6.31
C ASN A 94 -12.74 -7.32 -7.72
N GLU A 95 -11.54 -7.51 -8.29
CA GLU A 95 -11.39 -8.16 -9.61
C GLU A 95 -11.81 -9.62 -9.60
N TYR A 96 -11.46 -10.38 -8.56
CA TYR A 96 -11.90 -11.77 -8.44
C TYR A 96 -13.42 -11.90 -8.38
N TYR A 97 -14.09 -11.09 -7.55
CA TYR A 97 -15.53 -11.14 -7.36
C TYR A 97 -16.32 -10.46 -8.50
N SER A 98 -15.69 -9.61 -9.31
CA SER A 98 -16.29 -9.07 -10.54
C SER A 98 -16.17 -10.02 -11.74
N GLY A 99 -15.48 -11.16 -11.59
CA GLY A 99 -15.23 -12.09 -12.70
C GLY A 99 -14.13 -11.58 -13.64
N PHE A 100 -13.15 -10.83 -13.12
CA PHE A 100 -12.05 -10.20 -13.85
C PHE A 100 -12.55 -9.20 -14.92
N ASP A 101 -13.64 -8.51 -14.63
CA ASP A 101 -14.35 -7.65 -15.56
C ASP A 101 -13.50 -6.49 -16.12
N ASN A 102 -12.46 -6.05 -15.40
CA ASN A 102 -11.57 -4.97 -15.86
C ASN A 102 -10.26 -5.43 -16.48
N ILE A 103 -9.84 -6.69 -16.24
CA ILE A 103 -8.51 -7.18 -16.61
C ILE A 103 -8.52 -8.48 -17.44
N GLY A 104 -9.67 -9.15 -17.55
CA GLY A 104 -9.80 -10.46 -18.18
C GLY A 104 -9.63 -10.45 -19.71
N HIS A 105 -9.65 -9.29 -20.35
CA HIS A 105 -9.42 -9.13 -21.79
C HIS A 105 -7.94 -9.19 -22.19
N ASN A 106 -7.02 -9.08 -21.24
CA ASN A 106 -5.59 -9.06 -21.54
C ASN A 106 -5.04 -10.45 -21.87
N SER A 107 -3.95 -10.48 -22.64
CA SER A 107 -3.15 -11.70 -22.75
C SER A 107 -2.57 -12.08 -21.38
N THR A 108 -2.35 -13.37 -21.12
CA THR A 108 -1.77 -13.83 -19.85
C THR A 108 -0.41 -13.18 -19.57
N PHE A 109 0.39 -12.96 -20.61
CA PHE A 109 1.71 -12.34 -20.47
C PHE A 109 1.60 -10.86 -20.06
N ASP A 110 0.76 -10.09 -20.74
CA ASP A 110 0.54 -8.67 -20.41
C ASP A 110 -0.07 -8.53 -19.02
N LEU A 111 -1.02 -9.40 -18.67
CA LEU A 111 -1.62 -9.42 -17.34
C LEU A 111 -0.55 -9.66 -16.25
N ILE A 112 0.34 -10.62 -16.44
CA ILE A 112 1.41 -10.91 -15.48
C ILE A 112 2.36 -9.71 -15.33
N LEU A 113 2.84 -9.17 -16.45
CA LEU A 113 3.85 -8.12 -16.42
C LEU A 113 3.33 -6.75 -16.01
N LEU A 114 2.13 -6.38 -16.48
CA LEU A 114 1.60 -5.03 -16.35
C LEU A 114 0.60 -4.89 -15.20
N TRP A 115 0.07 -5.99 -14.69
CA TRP A 115 -0.90 -5.95 -13.58
C TRP A 115 -0.46 -6.76 -12.36
N VAL A 116 -0.11 -8.05 -12.51
CA VAL A 116 0.22 -8.93 -11.37
C VAL A 116 1.51 -8.49 -10.69
N ILE A 117 2.61 -8.31 -11.41
CA ILE A 117 3.90 -7.95 -10.81
C ILE A 117 3.84 -6.56 -10.15
N PRO A 118 3.34 -5.50 -10.82
CA PRO A 118 3.27 -4.18 -10.22
C PRO A 118 2.39 -4.15 -8.97
N ASN A 119 1.16 -4.70 -9.04
CA ASN A 119 0.28 -4.73 -7.88
C ASN A 119 0.75 -5.71 -6.80
N GLY A 120 1.39 -6.81 -7.19
CA GLY A 120 1.93 -7.81 -6.28
C GLY A 120 3.07 -7.27 -5.42
N ALA A 121 3.91 -6.39 -5.97
CA ALA A 121 4.90 -5.68 -5.17
C ALA A 121 4.24 -4.85 -4.04
N TRP A 122 3.03 -4.32 -4.27
CA TRP A 122 2.25 -3.55 -3.28
C TRP A 122 1.51 -4.46 -2.28
N LEU A 123 1.59 -5.78 -2.42
CA LEU A 123 1.27 -6.73 -1.35
C LEU A 123 2.51 -7.03 -0.50
N VAL A 124 3.65 -7.22 -1.15
CA VAL A 124 4.91 -7.64 -0.49
C VAL A 124 5.49 -6.53 0.36
N PHE A 125 5.71 -5.34 -0.22
CA PHE A 125 6.36 -4.23 0.48
C PHE A 125 5.64 -3.81 1.78
N PRO A 126 4.32 -3.54 1.78
CA PRO A 126 3.66 -3.19 3.03
C PRO A 126 3.61 -4.35 4.02
N SER A 127 3.55 -5.61 3.57
CA SER A 127 3.64 -6.76 4.49
C SER A 127 4.99 -6.79 5.24
N VAL A 128 6.09 -6.52 4.55
CA VAL A 128 7.42 -6.40 5.17
C VAL A 128 7.48 -5.22 6.13
N MET A 129 6.87 -4.08 5.78
CA MET A 129 6.80 -2.92 6.66
C MET A 129 5.97 -3.19 7.92
N ILE A 130 4.81 -3.85 7.78
CA ILE A 130 3.96 -4.28 8.90
C ILE A 130 4.75 -5.20 9.82
N TYR A 131 5.46 -6.19 9.28
CA TYR A 131 6.27 -7.10 10.08
C TYR A 131 7.39 -6.36 10.83
N THR A 132 8.15 -5.52 10.13
CA THR A 132 9.29 -4.81 10.71
C THR A 132 8.84 -3.79 11.77
N LEU A 133 7.93 -2.89 11.42
CA LEU A 133 7.44 -1.86 12.33
C LEU A 133 6.63 -2.46 13.48
N GLY A 134 5.86 -3.51 13.22
CA GLY A 134 5.13 -4.25 14.25
C GLY A 134 6.05 -4.94 15.25
N SER A 135 7.14 -5.55 14.78
CA SER A 135 8.15 -6.16 15.65
C SER A 135 8.80 -5.11 16.56
N GLU A 136 9.14 -3.94 16.02
CA GLU A 136 9.70 -2.85 16.81
C GLU A 136 8.72 -2.29 17.87
N ILE A 137 7.43 -2.22 17.53
CA ILE A 137 6.40 -1.85 18.50
C ILE A 137 6.31 -2.89 19.62
N ILE A 138 6.33 -4.18 19.28
CA ILE A 138 6.28 -5.28 20.25
C ILE A 138 7.52 -5.24 21.16
N ASP A 139 8.72 -5.15 20.59
CA ASP A 139 9.97 -5.12 21.35
C ASP A 139 10.03 -3.92 22.29
N GLY A 140 9.56 -2.75 21.83
CA GLY A 140 9.45 -1.55 22.66
C GLY A 140 8.47 -1.69 23.83
N LEU A 141 7.43 -2.51 23.68
CA LEU A 141 6.43 -2.77 24.73
C LEU A 141 6.83 -3.92 25.68
N ALA A 142 7.50 -4.94 25.17
CA ALA A 142 7.95 -6.09 25.96
C ALA A 142 9.05 -5.72 26.96
N GLY A 143 9.79 -4.63 26.70
CA GLY A 143 10.96 -4.24 27.50
C GLY A 143 12.12 -5.22 27.31
N PRO A 144 13.25 -5.04 28.04
CA PRO A 144 14.34 -5.99 28.00
C PRO A 144 13.81 -7.35 28.48
N LEU A 145 14.04 -8.43 27.71
CA LEU A 145 13.83 -9.80 28.19
C LEU A 145 14.57 -9.95 29.52
N THR A 146 13.82 -9.99 30.63
CA THR A 146 14.43 -10.36 31.91
C THR A 146 14.90 -11.80 31.77
N THR A 147 16.12 -12.07 32.24
CA THR A 147 16.83 -13.37 32.12
C THR A 147 16.05 -14.59 32.61
N VAL A 148 14.89 -14.41 33.24
CA VAL A 148 13.99 -15.44 33.76
C VAL A 148 13.33 -16.27 32.65
N ASP A 149 13.02 -15.67 31.49
CA ASP A 149 12.29 -16.37 30.41
C ASP A 149 13.14 -17.37 29.59
N ARG A 150 14.46 -17.44 29.87
CA ARG A 150 15.32 -18.50 29.30
C ARG A 150 15.25 -19.81 30.08
N SER A 151 14.73 -19.83 31.32
CA SER A 151 14.77 -21.02 32.18
C SER A 151 13.63 -22.02 31.92
N THR A 152 12.60 -21.64 31.17
CA THR A 152 11.38 -22.44 30.95
C THR A 152 11.38 -23.23 29.63
N LYS A 153 12.46 -23.20 28.84
CA LYS A 153 12.56 -23.95 27.56
C LYS A 153 13.55 -25.13 27.58
N VAL A 154 13.93 -25.62 28.76
CA VAL A 154 14.76 -26.82 28.90
C VAL A 154 14.13 -27.75 29.92
N GLU A 155 13.00 -28.39 29.56
CA GLU A 155 12.58 -29.71 30.09
C GLU A 155 11.89 -30.50 28.97
#